data_AF-A0A7D5VLQ6-F1
#
_entry.id   AF-A0A7D5VLQ6-F1
#
_cell.length_a   1.000
_cell.length_b   1.000
_cell.length_c   1.000
_cell.angle_alpha   90.00
_cell.angle_beta   90.00
_cell.angle_gamma   90.00
#
_symmetry.space_group_name_H-M   'P 1'
#
loop_
_entity.id
_entity.type
_entity.pdbx_description
1 polymer ?
#
loop_
_entity_poly.entity_id
_entity_poly.type
_entity_poly.pdbx_seq_one_letter_code
_entity_poly.pdbx_strand_id
1 'polypeptide(L)'
;MPLSRQDQNRVDLLKKASAHLRETGAPKELADVVDFVMTDEGANFVNRLRWKGAEQENPNLAIRMPLALREEIKAGAQAAGKSLTTQAVAALNAFLDGKYVPFDPKEEDVFRGGPQAMLNIRVNAELRRNADEYGAKLKEDGVLDWAPLTSHVLKAWFVEKFTAHRAE
;
A
#
# COMPACT_ATOMS: atom_id res chain seq x y z
N MET A 1 -12.04 -4.43 -19.91
CA MET A 1 -12.32 -2.98 -19.95
C MET A 1 -11.52 -2.36 -21.09
N PRO A 2 -12.07 -1.40 -21.84
CA PRO A 2 -11.29 -0.69 -22.86
C PRO A 2 -10.16 0.13 -22.22
N LEU A 3 -9.01 0.22 -22.90
CA LEU A 3 -7.87 1.01 -22.45
C LEU A 3 -8.18 2.51 -22.47
N SER A 4 -7.53 3.27 -21.60
CA SER A 4 -7.58 4.73 -21.68
C SER A 4 -6.95 5.21 -22.99
N ARG A 5 -7.31 6.41 -23.46
CA ARG A 5 -6.73 7.00 -24.67
C ARG A 5 -5.19 7.12 -24.59
N GLN A 6 -4.68 7.40 -23.39
CA GLN A 6 -3.24 7.50 -23.15
C GLN A 6 -2.54 6.14 -23.23
N ASP A 7 -3.17 5.10 -22.67
CA ASP A 7 -2.61 3.74 -22.68
C ASP A 7 -2.68 3.12 -24.07
N GLN A 8 -3.75 3.39 -24.83
CA GLN A 8 -3.83 3.02 -26.23
C GLN A 8 -2.67 3.62 -27.04
N ASN A 9 -2.39 4.92 -26.86
CA ASN A 9 -1.25 5.57 -27.53
C ASN A 9 0.10 4.94 -27.15
N ARG A 10 0.28 4.54 -25.89
CA ARG A 10 1.51 3.84 -25.45
C ARG A 10 1.66 2.47 -26.11
N VAL A 11 0.57 1.70 -26.20
CA VAL A 11 0.55 0.41 -26.91
C VAL A 11 0.90 0.61 -28.38
N ASP A 12 0.34 1.63 -29.03
CA ASP A 12 0.62 1.91 -30.43
C ASP A 12 2.08 2.33 -30.67
N LEU A 13 2.67 3.09 -29.74
CA LEU A 13 4.09 3.46 -29.78
C LEU A 13 5.01 2.24 -29.59
N LEU A 14 4.67 1.31 -28.70
CA LEU A 14 5.43 0.07 -28.50
C LEU A 14 5.41 -0.82 -29.74
N LYS A 15 4.24 -0.95 -30.39
CA LYS A 15 4.12 -1.65 -31.68
C LYS A 15 4.97 -1.02 -32.78
N LYS A 16 4.96 0.32 -32.86
CA LYS A 16 5.82 1.06 -33.81
C LYS A 16 7.30 0.86 -33.52
N ALA A 17 7.70 0.87 -32.25
CA ALA A 17 9.08 0.61 -31.85
C ALA A 17 9.53 -0.80 -32.26
N SER A 18 8.70 -1.81 -32.03
CA SER A 18 8.95 -3.19 -32.46
C SER A 18 9.10 -3.30 -33.99
N ALA A 19 8.20 -2.69 -34.76
CA ALA A 19 8.29 -2.65 -36.22
C ALA A 19 9.57 -1.95 -36.70
N HIS A 20 9.92 -0.81 -36.11
CA HIS A 20 11.12 -0.06 -36.46
C HIS A 20 12.41 -0.85 -36.18
N LEU A 21 12.47 -1.61 -35.09
CA LEU A 21 13.60 -2.50 -34.78
C LEU A 21 13.77 -3.60 -35.84
N ARG A 22 12.67 -4.12 -36.39
CA ARG A 22 12.72 -5.11 -37.48
C ARG A 22 13.19 -4.50 -38.80
N GLU A 23 12.71 -3.31 -39.12
CA GLU A 23 13.05 -2.61 -40.37
C GLU A 23 14.50 -2.14 -40.43
N THR A 24 15.07 -1.76 -39.29
CA THR A 24 16.43 -1.22 -39.19
C THR A 24 17.52 -2.30 -39.17
N GLY A 25 17.15 -3.58 -39.22
CA GLY A 25 18.09 -4.69 -39.16
C GLY A 25 18.69 -4.90 -37.77
N ALA A 26 18.04 -4.40 -36.72
CA ALA A 26 18.44 -4.69 -35.36
C ALA A 26 18.34 -6.22 -35.09
N PRO A 27 19.10 -6.76 -34.12
CA PRO A 27 18.96 -8.15 -33.72
C PRO A 27 17.49 -8.51 -33.47
N LYS A 28 17.03 -9.59 -34.11
CA LYS A 28 15.61 -10.01 -34.11
C LYS A 28 15.04 -10.14 -32.69
N GLU A 29 15.88 -10.62 -31.77
CA GLU A 29 15.58 -10.79 -30.35
C GLU A 29 15.10 -9.49 -29.69
N LEU A 30 15.57 -8.32 -30.12
CA LEU A 30 15.18 -7.04 -29.53
C LEU A 30 13.72 -6.70 -29.85
N ALA A 31 13.29 -6.90 -31.11
CA ALA A 31 11.90 -6.69 -31.48
C ALA A 31 10.99 -7.72 -30.80
N ASP A 32 11.44 -8.97 -30.70
CA ASP A 32 10.68 -10.06 -30.07
C ASP A 32 10.52 -9.81 -28.55
N VAL A 33 11.50 -9.22 -27.87
CA VAL A 33 11.37 -8.80 -26.47
C VAL A 33 10.39 -7.64 -26.30
N VAL A 34 10.34 -6.68 -27.23
CA VAL A 34 9.35 -5.58 -27.20
C VAL A 34 7.93 -6.11 -27.41
N ASP A 35 7.75 -7.12 -28.26
CA ASP A 35 6.45 -7.78 -28.42
C ASP A 35 6.10 -8.61 -27.19
N PHE A 36 7.09 -9.32 -26.62
CA PHE A 36 6.91 -10.11 -25.41
C PHE A 36 6.33 -9.28 -24.26
N VAL A 37 6.86 -8.08 -23.98
CA VAL A 37 6.35 -7.23 -22.87
C VAL A 37 4.89 -6.79 -23.03
N MET A 38 4.33 -6.87 -24.23
CA MET A 38 2.91 -6.58 -24.49
C MET A 38 1.99 -7.80 -24.30
N THR A 39 2.54 -8.99 -24.06
CA THR A 39 1.78 -10.21 -23.74
C THR A 39 1.47 -10.31 -22.24
N ASP A 40 0.52 -11.15 -21.86
CA ASP A 40 0.21 -11.43 -20.44
C ASP A 40 1.43 -11.99 -19.69
N GLU A 41 2.21 -12.85 -20.34
CA GLU A 41 3.43 -13.41 -19.77
C GLU A 41 4.53 -12.36 -19.59
N GLY A 42 4.68 -11.46 -20.57
CA GLY A 42 5.59 -10.32 -20.47
C GLY A 42 5.20 -9.31 -19.41
N ALA A 43 3.90 -9.02 -19.26
CA ALA A 43 3.40 -8.20 -18.17
C ALA A 43 3.76 -8.81 -16.80
N ASN A 44 3.58 -10.12 -16.64
CA ASN A 44 3.98 -10.85 -15.44
C ASN A 44 5.51 -10.81 -15.22
N PHE A 45 6.31 -10.90 -16.28
CA PHE A 45 7.76 -10.74 -16.20
C PHE A 45 8.17 -9.32 -15.76
N VAL A 46 7.62 -8.27 -16.37
CA VAL A 46 7.90 -6.87 -15.98
C VAL A 46 7.49 -6.61 -14.53
N ASN A 47 6.34 -7.15 -14.10
CA ASN A 47 5.90 -7.06 -12.71
C ASN A 47 6.89 -7.76 -11.75
N ARG A 48 7.45 -8.91 -12.12
CA ARG A 48 8.49 -9.59 -11.33
C ARG A 48 9.81 -8.81 -11.28
N LEU A 49 10.20 -8.12 -12.36
CA LEU A 49 11.38 -7.24 -12.34
C LEU A 49 11.18 -6.04 -11.40
N ARG A 50 9.98 -5.47 -11.38
CA ARG A 50 9.61 -4.38 -10.46
C ARG A 50 9.60 -4.83 -9.00
N TRP A 51 9.45 -6.13 -8.71
CA TRP A 51 9.42 -6.65 -7.34
C TRP A 51 10.72 -6.41 -6.56
N LYS A 52 11.89 -6.34 -7.23
CA LYS A 52 13.15 -6.00 -6.57
C LYS A 52 13.22 -4.53 -6.12
N GLY A 53 12.55 -3.61 -6.81
CA GLY A 53 12.38 -2.22 -6.37
C GLY A 53 11.28 -2.07 -5.33
N ALA A 54 10.21 -2.87 -5.44
CA ALA A 54 9.06 -2.81 -4.56
C ALA A 54 9.35 -3.17 -3.09
N GLU A 55 10.36 -4.00 -2.79
CA GLU A 55 10.77 -4.25 -1.39
C GLU A 55 11.50 -3.07 -0.76
N GLN A 56 12.28 -2.32 -1.54
CA GLN A 56 12.94 -1.09 -1.10
C GLN A 56 11.93 0.07 -1.00
N GLU A 57 10.98 0.13 -1.92
CA GLU A 57 9.93 1.13 -1.96
C GLU A 57 8.86 0.90 -0.88
N ASN A 58 8.50 -0.37 -0.63
CA ASN A 58 7.51 -0.80 0.36
C ASN A 58 8.13 -1.74 1.40
N PRO A 59 8.96 -1.23 2.32
CA PRO A 59 9.61 -2.07 3.32
C PRO A 59 8.59 -2.77 4.23
N ASN A 60 9.00 -3.75 5.02
CA ASN A 60 8.10 -4.29 6.04
C ASN A 60 7.87 -3.27 7.17
N LEU A 61 6.63 -3.05 7.58
CA LEU A 61 6.25 -2.34 8.80
C LEU A 61 5.71 -3.36 9.80
N ALA A 62 6.45 -3.60 10.88
CA ALA A 62 6.01 -4.45 11.97
C ALA A 62 5.23 -3.62 13.01
N ILE A 63 3.93 -3.87 13.12
CA ILE A 63 3.05 -3.20 14.08
C ILE A 63 2.81 -4.15 15.25
N ARG A 64 3.33 -3.80 16.43
CA ARG A 64 3.14 -4.58 17.66
C ARG A 64 1.74 -4.40 18.23
N MET A 65 1.03 -5.50 18.48
CA MET A 65 -0.31 -5.51 19.08
C MET A 65 -0.59 -6.85 19.79
N PRO A 66 -1.65 -6.95 20.63
CA PRO A 66 -2.06 -8.24 21.19
C PRO A 66 -2.34 -9.29 20.10
N LEU A 67 -1.97 -10.54 20.36
CA LEU A 67 -2.12 -11.64 19.41
C LEU A 67 -3.58 -11.86 19.02
N ALA A 68 -4.50 -11.84 19.98
CA ALA A 68 -5.93 -11.98 19.74
C ALA A 68 -6.44 -10.88 18.77
N LEU A 69 -6.05 -9.63 19.04
CA LEU A 69 -6.41 -8.49 18.18
C LEU A 69 -5.84 -8.65 16.76
N ARG A 70 -4.60 -9.11 16.63
CA ARG A 70 -3.99 -9.37 15.32
C ARG A 70 -4.80 -10.37 14.51
N GLU A 71 -5.19 -11.48 15.13
CA GLU A 71 -5.93 -12.54 14.46
C GLU A 71 -7.36 -12.09 14.14
N GLU A 72 -8.01 -11.31 15.01
CA GLU A 72 -9.32 -10.70 14.73
C GLU A 72 -9.25 -9.78 13.52
N ILE A 73 -8.28 -8.85 13.46
CA ILE A 73 -8.09 -7.95 12.31
C ILE A 73 -7.88 -8.73 11.01
N LYS A 74 -7.07 -9.79 11.04
CA LYS A 74 -6.83 -10.63 9.86
C LYS A 74 -8.10 -11.35 9.41
N ALA A 75 -8.83 -11.94 10.35
CA ALA A 75 -10.08 -12.63 10.07
C ALA A 75 -11.14 -11.66 9.53
N GLY A 76 -11.29 -10.49 10.14
CA GLY A 76 -12.21 -9.44 9.70
C GLY A 76 -11.87 -8.91 8.30
N ALA A 77 -10.60 -8.66 8.01
CA ALA A 77 -10.16 -8.27 6.68
C ALA A 77 -10.43 -9.35 5.62
N GLN A 78 -10.17 -10.62 5.96
CA GLN A 78 -10.46 -11.75 5.10
C GLN A 78 -11.96 -11.91 4.83
N ALA A 79 -12.79 -11.83 5.88
CA ALA A 79 -14.25 -11.90 5.76
C ALA A 79 -14.82 -10.76 4.90
N ALA A 80 -14.22 -9.56 4.99
CA ALA A 80 -14.59 -8.42 4.16
C ALA A 80 -14.02 -8.46 2.73
N GLY A 81 -13.19 -9.47 2.38
CA GLY A 81 -12.51 -9.55 1.09
C GLY A 81 -11.52 -8.40 0.85
N LYS A 82 -10.95 -7.81 1.90
CA LYS A 82 -10.08 -6.64 1.84
C LYS A 82 -8.62 -7.00 2.13
N SER A 83 -7.71 -6.40 1.35
CA SER A 83 -6.27 -6.48 1.60
C SER A 83 -5.84 -5.49 2.68
N LEU A 84 -5.21 -5.97 3.75
CA LEU A 84 -4.67 -5.11 4.81
C LEU A 84 -3.66 -4.08 4.28
N THR A 85 -2.85 -4.44 3.28
CA THR A 85 -1.92 -3.51 2.63
C THR A 85 -2.65 -2.37 1.91
N THR A 86 -3.68 -2.69 1.13
CA THR A 86 -4.49 -1.68 0.43
C THR A 86 -5.19 -0.77 1.43
N GLN A 87 -5.68 -1.35 2.54
CA GLN A 87 -6.32 -0.60 3.60
C GLN A 87 -5.34 0.28 4.37
N ALA A 88 -4.08 -0.16 4.54
CA ALA A 88 -3.04 0.66 5.14
C ALA A 88 -2.76 1.93 4.32
N VAL A 89 -2.64 1.78 2.99
CA VAL A 89 -2.45 2.91 2.09
C VAL A 89 -3.66 3.85 2.14
N ALA A 90 -4.88 3.29 2.13
CA ALA A 90 -6.11 4.08 2.23
C ALA A 90 -6.18 4.88 3.55
N ALA A 91 -5.82 4.25 4.67
CA ALA A 91 -5.81 4.88 5.99
C ALA A 91 -4.84 6.07 6.06
N LEU A 92 -3.61 5.89 5.57
CA LEU A 92 -2.60 6.95 5.58
C LEU A 92 -2.98 8.11 4.66
N ASN A 93 -3.52 7.83 3.47
CA ASN A 93 -4.01 8.88 2.58
C ASN A 93 -5.20 9.62 3.19
N ALA A 94 -6.15 8.91 3.83
CA ALA A 94 -7.28 9.55 4.49
C ALA A 94 -6.82 10.43 5.66
N PHE A 95 -5.79 10.00 6.40
CA PHE A 95 -5.17 10.80 7.46
C PHE A 95 -4.51 12.07 6.90
N LEU A 96 -3.68 11.93 5.87
CA LEU A 96 -3.01 13.06 5.21
C LEU A 96 -3.99 14.06 4.58
N ASP A 97 -5.12 13.58 4.05
CA ASP A 97 -6.20 14.41 3.50
C ASP A 97 -7.06 15.08 4.60
N GLY A 98 -6.81 14.81 5.89
CA GLY A 98 -7.63 15.28 7.01
C GLY A 98 -9.03 14.66 7.08
N LYS A 99 -9.30 13.60 6.31
CA LYS A 99 -10.59 12.88 6.28
C LYS A 99 -10.72 11.83 7.38
N TYR A 100 -9.61 11.53 8.05
CA TYR A 100 -9.54 10.56 9.12
C TYR A 100 -8.63 11.08 10.22
N VAL A 101 -9.06 10.95 11.48
CA VAL A 101 -8.27 11.28 12.66
C VAL A 101 -8.25 10.03 13.53
N PRO A 102 -7.08 9.41 13.76
CA PRO A 102 -7.00 8.23 14.62
C PRO A 102 -7.26 8.61 16.08
N PHE A 103 -7.89 7.71 16.83
CA PHE A 103 -7.87 7.79 18.29
C PHE A 103 -6.45 7.53 18.84
N ASP A 104 -6.14 7.99 20.06
CA ASP A 104 -4.87 7.68 20.72
C ASP A 104 -4.88 6.22 21.20
N PRO A 105 -4.02 5.33 20.68
CA PRO A 105 -3.98 3.93 21.09
C PRO A 105 -3.64 3.73 22.57
N LYS A 106 -3.08 4.75 23.26
CA LYS A 106 -2.81 4.67 24.70
C LYS A 106 -4.07 4.72 25.54
N GLU A 107 -5.12 5.35 25.05
CA GLU A 107 -6.40 5.48 25.77
C GLU A 107 -7.26 4.22 25.63
N GLU A 108 -6.92 3.35 24.68
CA GLU A 108 -7.73 2.21 24.30
C GLU A 108 -7.23 0.91 24.94
N ASP A 109 -8.08 0.29 25.75
CA ASP A 109 -7.76 -0.95 26.47
C ASP A 109 -7.54 -2.14 25.53
N VAL A 110 -8.08 -2.11 24.30
CA VAL A 110 -7.91 -3.16 23.30
C VAL A 110 -6.44 -3.39 22.91
N PHE A 111 -5.58 -2.39 23.10
CA PHE A 111 -4.14 -2.54 22.84
C PHE A 111 -3.35 -3.04 24.05
N ARG A 112 -4.00 -3.23 25.21
CA ARG A 112 -3.37 -3.60 26.47
C ARG A 112 -3.55 -5.09 26.75
N GLY A 113 -2.52 -5.69 27.34
CA GLY A 113 -2.58 -7.07 27.84
C GLY A 113 -2.35 -8.17 26.79
N GLY A 114 -2.30 -9.41 27.29
CA GLY A 114 -2.13 -10.62 26.51
C GLY A 114 -0.77 -10.80 25.82
N PRO A 115 -0.53 -11.98 25.21
CA PRO A 115 0.64 -12.22 24.38
C PRO A 115 0.69 -11.22 23.22
N GLN A 116 1.87 -10.66 22.96
CA GLN A 116 2.07 -9.67 21.89
C GLN A 116 2.54 -10.34 20.60
N ALA A 117 2.10 -9.82 19.46
CA ALA A 117 2.49 -10.27 18.14
C ALA A 117 2.74 -9.08 17.19
N MET A 118 3.48 -9.35 16.11
CA MET A 118 3.68 -8.37 15.03
C MET A 118 2.67 -8.60 13.92
N LEU A 119 1.94 -7.55 13.55
CA LEU A 119 1.24 -7.45 12.28
C LEU A 119 2.18 -6.82 11.26
N ASN A 120 2.57 -7.60 10.25
CA ASN A 120 3.52 -7.18 9.23
C ASN A 120 2.77 -6.68 8.00
N ILE A 121 3.01 -5.43 7.61
CA ILE A 121 2.35 -4.79 6.46
C ILE A 121 3.40 -4.08 5.62
N ARG A 122 3.27 -4.14 4.30
CA ARG A 122 4.17 -3.43 3.38
C ARG A 122 3.49 -2.17 2.88
N VAL A 123 4.09 -1.01 3.14
CA VAL A 123 3.56 0.31 2.77
C VAL A 123 4.70 1.17 2.20
N ASN A 124 4.44 2.07 1.26
CA ASN A 124 5.49 2.92 0.72
C ASN A 124 6.21 3.72 1.83
N ALA A 125 7.54 3.74 1.85
CA ALA A 125 8.31 4.39 2.93
C ALA A 125 8.11 5.91 3.01
N GLU A 126 8.00 6.58 1.87
CA GLU A 126 7.73 8.02 1.79
C GLU A 126 6.33 8.35 2.31
N LEU A 127 5.33 7.53 1.99
CA LEU A 127 3.98 7.71 2.53
C LEU A 127 3.95 7.64 4.07
N ARG A 128 4.75 6.76 4.67
CA ARG A 128 4.89 6.68 6.14
C ARG A 128 5.55 7.93 6.70
N ARG A 129 6.66 8.35 6.10
CA ARG A 129 7.37 9.57 6.52
C ARG A 129 6.44 10.78 6.49
N ASN A 130 5.70 10.96 5.40
CA ASN A 130 4.75 12.06 5.26
C ASN A 130 3.65 11.99 6.33
N ALA A 131 3.13 10.79 6.65
CA ALA A 131 2.14 10.62 7.71
C ALA A 131 2.72 10.95 9.10
N ASP A 132 3.94 10.53 9.40
CA ASP A 132 4.61 10.84 10.67
C ASP A 132 4.87 12.35 10.81
N GLU A 133 5.35 13.00 9.74
CA GLU A 133 5.56 14.46 9.68
C GLU A 133 4.24 15.23 9.84
N TYR A 134 3.17 14.78 9.18
CA TYR A 134 1.86 15.39 9.31
C TYR A 134 1.30 15.25 10.73
N GLY A 135 1.44 14.08 11.36
CA GLY A 135 1.05 13.89 12.75
C GLY A 135 1.83 14.77 13.73
N ALA A 136 3.13 14.97 13.50
CA ALA A 136 3.94 15.91 14.27
C ALA A 136 3.45 17.36 14.09
N LYS A 137 3.15 17.75 12.85
CA LYS A 137 2.61 19.08 12.54
C LYS A 137 1.26 19.33 13.20
N LEU A 138 0.33 18.37 13.17
CA LEU A 138 -0.97 18.51 13.84
C LEU A 138 -0.83 18.76 15.35
N LYS A 139 0.20 18.17 15.98
CA LYS A 139 0.51 18.43 17.38
C LYS A 139 1.09 19.83 17.59
N GLU A 140 2.04 20.23 16.75
CA GLU A 140 2.66 21.56 16.81
C GLU A 140 1.64 22.70 16.60
N ASP A 141 0.74 22.52 15.65
CA ASP A 141 -0.36 23.45 15.34
C ASP A 141 -1.48 23.43 16.40
N GLY A 142 -1.40 22.55 17.42
CA GLY A 142 -2.39 22.43 18.49
C GLY A 142 -3.73 21.81 18.06
N VAL A 143 -3.77 21.14 16.89
CA VAL A 143 -4.96 20.43 16.40
C VAL A 143 -5.18 19.13 17.16
N LEU A 144 -4.11 18.45 17.56
CA LEU A 144 -4.13 17.25 18.38
C LEU A 144 -3.19 17.40 19.59
N ASP A 145 -3.56 16.82 20.74
CA ASP A 145 -2.71 16.84 21.94
C ASP A 145 -1.52 15.86 21.87
N TRP A 146 -1.49 15.02 20.83
CA TRP A 146 -0.48 14.00 20.60
C TRP A 146 -0.08 13.96 19.13
N ALA A 147 1.02 13.29 18.81
CA ALA A 147 1.53 13.16 17.44
C ALA A 147 1.27 11.73 16.93
N PRO A 148 0.23 11.52 16.11
CA PRO A 148 0.00 10.23 15.48
C PRO A 148 1.20 9.83 14.61
N LEU A 149 1.64 8.59 14.78
CA LEU A 149 2.60 7.96 13.89
C LEU A 149 1.84 7.04 12.94
N THR A 150 2.47 6.65 11.85
CA THR A 150 1.99 5.67 10.88
C THR A 150 1.43 4.44 11.59
N SER A 151 2.16 3.90 12.57
CA SER A 151 1.69 2.72 13.31
C SER A 151 0.43 2.97 14.14
N HIS A 152 0.23 4.19 14.64
CA HIS A 152 -0.97 4.59 15.39
C HIS A 152 -2.18 4.74 14.46
N VAL A 153 -2.00 5.43 13.33
CA VAL A 153 -3.04 5.59 12.30
C VAL A 153 -3.54 4.23 11.82
N LEU A 154 -2.60 3.33 11.51
CA LEU A 154 -2.92 1.99 11.02
C LEU A 154 -3.60 1.12 12.08
N LYS A 155 -3.11 1.15 13.33
CA LYS A 155 -3.77 0.45 14.45
C LYS A 155 -5.22 0.88 14.60
N ALA A 156 -5.46 2.19 14.68
CA ALA A 156 -6.79 2.72 14.86
C ALA A 156 -7.72 2.32 13.70
N TRP A 157 -7.25 2.49 12.47
CA TRP A 157 -8.03 2.16 11.28
C TRP A 157 -8.41 0.68 11.22
N PHE A 158 -7.47 -0.23 11.50
CA PHE A 158 -7.78 -1.65 11.44
C PHE A 158 -8.74 -2.11 12.53
N VAL A 159 -8.64 -1.53 13.73
CA VAL A 159 -9.61 -1.79 14.79
C VAL A 159 -10.99 -1.34 14.34
N GLU A 160 -11.15 -0.09 13.91
CA GLU A 160 -12.45 0.44 13.48
C GLU A 160 -13.07 -0.32 12.30
N LYS A 161 -12.25 -0.77 11.34
CA LYS A 161 -12.75 -1.41 10.11
C LYS A 161 -12.92 -2.91 10.20
N PHE A 162 -12.19 -3.60 11.08
CA PHE A 162 -12.08 -5.06 11.06
C PHE A 162 -12.34 -5.75 12.39
N THR A 163 -12.58 -5.01 13.47
CA THR A 163 -12.99 -5.61 14.73
C THR A 163 -14.37 -5.12 15.15
N ALA A 164 -15.00 -5.87 16.05
CA ALA A 164 -16.31 -5.49 16.59
C ALA A 164 -16.22 -4.34 17.61
N HIS A 165 -15.02 -3.89 17.97
CA HIS A 165 -14.81 -2.93 19.08
C HIS A 165 -15.35 -1.52 18.81
N ARG A 166 -15.62 -1.15 17.55
CA ARG A 166 -16.19 0.18 17.19
C ARG A 166 -17.19 0.13 16.03
N ALA A 167 -17.87 -1.00 15.82
CA ALA A 167 -18.96 -1.09 14.86
C ALA A 167 -20.27 -0.56 15.48
N GLU A 168 -20.31 0.74 15.80
CA GLU A 168 -21.55 1.47 16.16
C GLU A 168 -21.62 2.80 15.39
#